data_AF-A0A6A5AQA2-F1
#
_entry.id   AF-A0A6A5AQA2-F1
#
_cell.length_a   1.000
_cell.length_b   1.000
_cell.length_c   1.000
_cell.angle_alpha   90.00
_cell.angle_beta   90.00
_cell.angle_gamma   90.00
#
_symmetry.space_group_name_H-M   'P 1'
#
loop_
_entity.id
_entity.type
_entity.pdbx_description
1 polymer ?
#
loop_
_entity_poly.entity_id
_entity_poly.type
_entity_poly.pdbx_seq_one_letter_code
_entity_poly.pdbx_strand_id
1 'polypeptide(L)'
;MKRQVRVEFVVLLLLLVQSVLLHVLPDYAVQGIVAAVVLLVFAAHTWRVELTPGYILFILNTASGLSQSAAPLWLAWVQGVLFVVAIAATFLFPLPLFPRPSHLHPLVGCTSMRLRGVDCRIFYPTDTKDGGAALPYLHHGKHLAIGLHTFINLPTWFFASLSNGTLWARVGVPVAKSSGGWPVLVFSHGMGGSLEMYSSITQYVASEGHILLLFE
;
A
#
# COMPACT_ATOMS: atom_id res chain seq x y z
N MET A 1 6.24 4.65 -0.19
CA MET A 1 4.94 4.46 -0.87
C MET A 1 4.71 5.32 -2.12
N LYS A 2 5.05 6.62 -2.17
CA LYS A 2 4.90 7.44 -3.41
C LYS A 2 5.52 6.85 -4.70
N ARG A 3 6.62 6.10 -4.57
CA ARG A 3 7.21 5.34 -5.69
C ARG A 3 6.25 4.27 -6.21
N GLN A 4 5.62 3.51 -5.31
CA GLN A 4 4.71 2.42 -5.68
C GLN A 4 3.46 2.93 -6.40
N VAL A 5 2.89 4.05 -5.94
CA VAL A 5 1.78 4.72 -6.66
C VAL A 5 2.19 5.10 -8.09
N ARG A 6 3.40 5.64 -8.28
CA ARG A 6 3.92 5.95 -9.63
C ARG A 6 4.12 4.69 -10.48
N VAL A 7 4.65 3.60 -9.89
CA VAL A 7 4.80 2.32 -10.59
C VAL A 7 3.44 1.79 -11.05
N GLU A 8 2.41 1.85 -10.21
CA GLU A 8 1.06 1.43 -10.56
C GLU A 8 0.48 2.23 -11.74
N PHE A 9 0.66 3.55 -11.77
CA PHE A 9 0.28 4.37 -12.91
C PHE A 9 1.04 3.99 -14.20
N VAL A 10 2.33 3.68 -14.09
CA VAL A 10 3.13 3.20 -15.23
C VAL A 10 2.62 1.85 -15.72
N VAL A 11 2.26 0.92 -14.83
CA VAL A 11 1.64 -0.36 -15.19
C VAL A 11 0.35 -0.11 -15.99
N LEU A 12 -0.57 0.72 -15.48
CA LEU A 12 -1.82 1.01 -16.19
C LEU A 12 -1.56 1.60 -17.58
N LEU A 13 -0.65 2.56 -17.69
CA LEU A 13 -0.29 3.13 -18.98
C LEU A 13 0.25 2.08 -19.96
N LEU A 14 1.15 1.22 -19.49
CA LEU A 14 1.74 0.17 -20.32
C LEU A 14 0.71 -0.89 -20.72
N LEU A 15 -0.27 -1.22 -19.87
CA LEU A 15 -1.37 -2.13 -20.22
C LEU A 15 -2.26 -1.55 -21.33
N LEU A 16 -2.52 -0.23 -21.28
CA LEU A 16 -3.24 0.45 -22.34
C LEU A 16 -2.45 0.42 -23.65
N VAL A 17 -1.16 0.78 -23.59
CA VAL A 17 -0.25 0.76 -24.76
C VAL A 17 -0.19 -0.64 -25.36
N GLN A 18 -0.03 -1.68 -24.54
CA GLN A 18 -0.02 -3.07 -24.99
C GLN A 18 -1.34 -3.45 -25.69
N SER A 19 -2.48 -3.05 -25.13
CA SER A 19 -3.80 -3.32 -25.72
C SER A 19 -3.97 -2.63 -27.07
N VAL A 20 -3.53 -1.37 -27.20
CA VAL A 20 -3.59 -0.62 -28.46
C VAL A 20 -2.65 -1.21 -29.50
N LEU A 21 -1.40 -1.49 -29.12
CA LEU A 21 -0.41 -2.05 -30.04
C LEU A 21 -0.84 -3.41 -30.59
N LEU A 22 -1.54 -4.23 -29.81
CA LEU A 22 -2.06 -5.52 -30.27
C LEU A 22 -2.95 -5.39 -31.53
N HIS A 23 -3.73 -4.31 -31.64
CA HIS A 23 -4.63 -4.09 -32.77
C HIS A 23 -4.02 -3.25 -33.90
N VAL A 24 -3.05 -2.39 -33.59
CA VAL A 24 -2.41 -1.48 -34.58
C VAL A 24 -1.18 -2.13 -35.23
N LEU A 25 -0.37 -2.83 -34.45
CA LEU A 25 0.91 -3.43 -34.85
C LEU A 25 1.00 -4.87 -34.30
N PRO A 26 0.36 -5.85 -34.95
CA PRO A 26 0.29 -7.24 -34.48
C PRO A 26 1.60 -8.02 -34.70
N ASP A 27 2.73 -7.34 -34.80
CA ASP A 27 4.04 -7.97 -34.97
C ASP A 27 4.47 -8.69 -33.68
N TYR A 28 4.79 -9.98 -33.79
CA TYR A 28 5.12 -10.83 -32.64
C TYR A 28 6.35 -10.36 -31.87
N ALA A 29 7.35 -9.78 -32.54
CA ALA A 29 8.56 -9.29 -31.89
C ALA A 29 8.25 -8.03 -31.08
N VAL A 30 7.46 -7.11 -31.64
CA VAL A 30 6.96 -5.92 -30.93
C VAL A 30 6.13 -6.33 -29.71
N GLN A 31 5.17 -7.25 -29.86
CA GLN A 31 4.35 -7.72 -28.75
C GLN A 31 5.16 -8.40 -27.65
N GLY A 32 6.17 -9.20 -28.03
CA GLY A 32 7.10 -9.83 -27.08
C GLY A 32 7.91 -8.81 -26.28
N ILE A 33 8.43 -7.77 -26.94
CA ILE A 33 9.19 -6.68 -26.28
C ILE A 33 8.28 -5.94 -25.29
N VAL A 34 7.07 -5.55 -25.71
CA VAL A 34 6.13 -4.83 -24.84
C VAL A 34 5.75 -5.68 -23.63
N ALA A 35 5.47 -6.97 -23.83
CA ALA A 35 5.16 -7.89 -22.73
C ALA A 35 6.34 -8.02 -21.75
N ALA A 36 7.58 -8.09 -22.25
CA ALA A 36 8.78 -8.12 -21.41
C ALA A 36 8.94 -6.83 -20.58
N VAL A 37 8.69 -5.66 -21.19
CA VAL A 37 8.72 -4.37 -20.48
C VAL A 37 7.65 -4.32 -19.38
N VAL A 38 6.42 -4.73 -19.67
CA VAL A 38 5.34 -4.80 -18.66
C VAL A 38 5.73 -5.74 -17.53
N LEU A 39 6.29 -6.91 -17.84
CA LEU A 39 6.74 -7.88 -16.84
C LEU A 39 7.83 -7.32 -15.93
N LEU A 40 8.80 -6.58 -16.49
CA LEU A 40 9.84 -5.90 -15.72
C LEU A 40 9.26 -4.86 -14.76
N VAL A 41 8.23 -4.12 -15.19
CA VAL A 41 7.56 -3.14 -14.31
C VAL A 41 6.73 -3.88 -13.23
N PHE A 42 6.10 -5.00 -13.55
CA PHE A 42 5.41 -5.84 -12.56
C PHE A 42 6.35 -6.37 -11.47
N ALA A 43 7.62 -6.64 -11.78
CA ALA A 43 8.60 -7.02 -10.77
C ALA A 43 8.83 -5.93 -9.70
N ALA A 44 8.59 -4.66 -10.04
CA ALA A 44 8.66 -3.54 -9.10
C ALA A 44 7.31 -3.14 -8.50
N HIS A 45 6.21 -3.72 -8.99
CA HIS A 45 4.83 -3.43 -8.61
C HIS A 45 4.44 -4.09 -7.29
N THR A 46 3.56 -3.45 -6.54
CA THR A 46 2.99 -4.03 -5.31
C THR A 46 1.77 -4.88 -5.67
N TRP A 47 1.92 -6.20 -5.61
CA TRP A 47 0.85 -7.14 -5.93
C TRP A 47 -0.33 -7.01 -4.97
N ARG A 48 -1.53 -6.81 -5.52
CA ARG A 48 -2.75 -6.62 -4.73
C ARG A 48 -3.97 -7.13 -5.48
N VAL A 49 -4.90 -7.74 -4.76
CA VAL A 49 -6.05 -8.46 -5.33
C VAL A 49 -6.99 -7.55 -6.11
N GLU A 50 -7.07 -6.27 -5.76
CA GLU A 50 -7.96 -5.30 -6.41
C GLU A 50 -7.57 -5.03 -7.86
N LEU A 51 -6.30 -5.25 -8.22
CA LEU A 51 -5.80 -5.09 -9.59
C LEU A 51 -5.84 -6.38 -10.42
N THR A 52 -6.54 -7.42 -9.94
CA THR A 52 -6.77 -8.67 -10.70
C THR A 52 -7.24 -8.42 -12.14
N PRO A 53 -8.19 -7.50 -12.43
CA PRO A 53 -8.57 -7.19 -13.81
C PRO A 53 -7.40 -6.74 -14.70
N GLY A 54 -6.45 -5.97 -14.15
CA GLY A 54 -5.23 -5.55 -14.85
C GLY A 54 -4.26 -6.70 -15.10
N TYR A 55 -4.15 -7.66 -14.16
CA TYR A 55 -3.33 -8.85 -14.36
C TYR A 55 -3.94 -9.78 -15.43
N ILE A 56 -5.26 -9.93 -15.43
CA ILE A 56 -5.99 -10.68 -16.48
C ILE A 56 -5.77 -10.01 -17.84
N LEU A 57 -5.87 -8.67 -17.90
CA LEU A 57 -5.62 -7.89 -19.11
C LEU A 57 -4.22 -8.14 -19.67
N PHE A 58 -3.19 -8.14 -18.82
CA PHE A 58 -1.82 -8.46 -19.24
C PHE A 58 -1.70 -9.87 -19.84
N ILE A 59 -2.25 -10.88 -19.16
CA ILE A 59 -2.19 -12.27 -19.62
C ILE A 59 -2.92 -12.41 -20.96
N LEU A 60 -4.10 -11.80 -21.09
CA LEU A 60 -4.90 -11.80 -22.30
C LEU A 60 -4.12 -11.17 -23.47
N ASN A 61 -3.55 -9.99 -23.26
CA ASN A 61 -2.77 -9.28 -24.27
C ASN A 61 -1.53 -10.08 -24.70
N THR A 62 -0.83 -10.67 -23.74
CA THR A 62 0.38 -11.45 -24.00
C THR A 62 0.05 -12.73 -24.76
N ALA A 63 -0.99 -13.46 -24.35
CA ALA A 63 -1.43 -14.67 -25.02
C ALA A 63 -1.91 -14.40 -26.45
N SER A 64 -2.69 -13.33 -26.67
CA SER A 64 -3.13 -12.94 -28.00
C SER A 64 -2.00 -12.41 -28.88
N GLY A 65 -1.05 -11.65 -28.33
CA GLY A 65 0.10 -11.12 -29.07
C GLY A 65 1.13 -12.18 -29.45
N LEU A 66 1.22 -13.27 -28.67
CA LEU A 66 2.01 -14.45 -29.01
C LEU A 66 1.27 -15.42 -29.95
N SER A 67 -0.05 -15.27 -30.09
CA SER A 67 -0.79 -16.02 -31.09
C SER A 67 -0.44 -15.45 -32.47
N GLN A 68 -0.08 -16.30 -33.43
CA GLN A 68 0.20 -15.88 -34.82
C GLN A 68 -1.08 -15.47 -35.58
N SER A 69 -2.19 -15.27 -34.86
CA SER A 69 -3.50 -14.93 -35.40
C SER A 69 -3.82 -13.49 -35.07
N ALA A 70 -4.50 -12.81 -36.00
CA ALA A 70 -4.99 -11.45 -35.74
C ALA A 70 -5.96 -11.46 -34.55
N ALA A 71 -5.79 -10.51 -33.63
CA ALA A 71 -6.70 -10.35 -32.51
C ALA A 71 -8.11 -10.01 -33.01
N PRO A 72 -9.16 -10.70 -32.54
CA PRO A 72 -10.51 -10.41 -32.99
C PRO A 72 -11.02 -9.09 -32.39
N LEU A 73 -11.86 -8.36 -33.12
CA LEU A 73 -12.36 -7.04 -32.70
C LEU A 73 -13.12 -7.06 -31.37
N TRP A 74 -13.80 -8.17 -31.03
CA TRP A 74 -14.49 -8.29 -29.74
C TRP A 74 -13.52 -8.23 -28.54
N LEU A 75 -12.25 -8.60 -28.75
CA LEU A 75 -11.21 -8.57 -27.73
C LEU A 75 -10.97 -7.13 -27.24
N ALA A 76 -11.07 -6.14 -28.14
CA ALA A 76 -10.92 -4.73 -27.80
C ALA A 76 -11.95 -4.27 -26.74
N TRP A 77 -13.18 -4.78 -26.82
CA TRP A 77 -14.22 -4.48 -25.83
C TRP A 77 -13.90 -5.09 -24.46
N VAL A 78 -13.47 -6.36 -24.45
CA VAL A 78 -13.05 -7.04 -23.21
C VAL A 78 -11.87 -6.33 -22.55
N GLN A 79 -10.87 -5.95 -23.36
CA GLN A 79 -9.72 -5.18 -22.90
C GLN A 79 -10.13 -3.83 -22.31
N GLY A 80 -11.02 -3.10 -23.01
CA GLY A 80 -11.56 -1.82 -22.54
C GLY A 80 -12.27 -1.94 -21.20
N VAL A 81 -13.13 -2.95 -21.03
CA VAL A 81 -13.83 -3.20 -19.75
C VAL A 81 -12.83 -3.53 -18.64
N LEU A 82 -11.90 -4.47 -18.86
CA LEU A 82 -10.89 -4.83 -17.86
C LEU A 82 -10.03 -3.63 -17.47
N PHE A 83 -9.65 -2.79 -18.43
CA PHE A 83 -8.86 -1.59 -18.19
C PHE A 83 -9.63 -0.55 -17.36
N VAL A 84 -10.90 -0.29 -17.69
CA VAL A 84 -11.75 0.63 -16.91
C VAL A 84 -11.94 0.13 -15.48
N VAL A 85 -12.19 -1.17 -15.29
CA VAL A 85 -12.32 -1.77 -13.95
C VAL A 85 -10.99 -1.67 -13.19
N ALA A 86 -9.84 -1.90 -13.83
CA ALA A 86 -8.53 -1.74 -13.20
C ALA A 86 -8.27 -0.29 -12.75
N ILE A 87 -8.60 0.70 -13.59
CA ILE A 87 -8.54 2.12 -13.22
C ILE A 87 -9.44 2.39 -12.02
N ALA A 88 -10.71 1.96 -12.08
CA ALA A 88 -11.66 2.18 -11.00
C ALA A 88 -11.15 1.57 -9.69
N ALA A 89 -10.56 0.37 -9.74
CA ALA A 89 -9.97 -0.28 -8.58
C ALA A 89 -8.79 0.50 -7.97
N THR A 90 -7.94 1.14 -8.79
CA THR A 90 -6.86 2.02 -8.29
C THR A 90 -7.41 3.21 -7.49
N PHE A 91 -8.53 3.79 -7.92
CA PHE A 91 -9.16 4.93 -7.23
C PHE A 91 -10.00 4.52 -6.02
N LEU A 92 -10.72 3.40 -6.10
CA LEU A 92 -11.55 2.90 -5.00
C LEU A 92 -10.70 2.32 -3.86
N PHE A 93 -9.54 1.75 -4.17
CA PHE A 93 -8.65 1.11 -3.21
C PHE A 93 -7.23 1.68 -3.30
N PRO A 94 -7.01 2.96 -2.97
CA PRO A 94 -5.70 3.57 -3.11
C PRO A 94 -4.68 2.95 -2.14
N LEU A 95 -3.42 2.84 -2.57
CA LEU A 95 -2.33 2.45 -1.67
C LEU A 95 -2.22 3.45 -0.50
N PRO A 96 -2.13 2.99 0.77
CA PRO A 96 -2.07 3.88 1.92
C PRO A 96 -0.87 4.83 1.87
N LEU A 97 -1.14 6.14 1.84
CA LEU A 97 -0.12 7.19 1.89
C LEU A 97 -0.20 7.93 3.21
N PHE A 98 0.90 7.92 3.96
CA PHE A 98 1.01 8.64 5.22
C PHE A 98 1.76 9.97 5.03
N PRO A 99 1.27 11.08 5.63
CA PRO A 99 1.97 12.36 5.61
C PRO A 99 3.32 12.22 6.29
N ARG A 100 4.27 13.07 5.90
CA ARG A 100 5.59 13.09 6.56
C ARG A 100 5.43 13.56 8.02
N PRO A 101 6.21 13.01 8.95
CA PRO A 101 6.33 13.57 10.29
C PRO A 101 6.88 15.01 10.25
N SER A 102 6.75 15.71 11.37
CA SER A 102 7.28 17.04 11.60
C SER A 102 8.78 17.13 11.37
N HIS A 103 9.25 18.35 11.08
CA HIS A 103 10.67 18.64 10.88
C HIS A 103 11.46 18.76 12.19
N LEU A 104 10.78 18.90 13.35
CA LEU A 104 11.42 18.99 14.66
C LEU A 104 12.14 17.68 15.02
N HIS A 105 11.42 16.56 14.98
CA HIS A 105 11.97 15.21 15.13
C HIS A 105 11.50 14.32 13.97
N PRO A 106 12.13 14.41 12.78
CA PRO A 106 11.64 13.76 11.56
C PRO A 106 11.72 12.23 11.57
N LEU A 107 12.41 11.66 12.57
CA LEU A 107 12.57 10.23 12.75
C LEU A 107 11.75 9.80 13.96
N VAL A 108 10.87 8.83 13.72
CA VAL A 108 9.94 8.29 14.73
C VAL A 108 10.24 6.82 14.93
N GLY A 109 10.38 6.42 16.19
CA GLY A 109 10.39 5.03 16.61
C GLY A 109 9.00 4.54 17.00
N CYS A 110 8.80 3.24 16.91
CA CYS A 110 7.60 2.59 17.39
C CYS A 110 7.96 1.28 18.09
N THR A 111 7.30 1.02 19.20
CA THR A 111 7.24 -0.32 19.80
C THR A 111 5.79 -0.71 20.04
N SER A 112 5.52 -2.00 20.01
CA SER A 112 4.22 -2.55 20.39
C SER A 112 4.45 -3.52 21.52
N MET A 113 3.69 -3.37 22.59
CA MET A 113 3.84 -4.19 23.79
C MET A 113 2.51 -4.30 24.51
N ARG A 114 2.46 -5.16 25.53
CA ARG A 114 1.28 -5.31 26.36
C ARG A 114 1.53 -4.69 27.73
N LEU A 115 0.77 -3.66 28.08
CA LEU A 115 0.85 -2.99 29.38
C LEU A 115 -0.34 -3.42 30.22
N ARG A 116 -0.08 -4.14 31.33
CA ARG A 116 -1.10 -4.66 32.25
C ARG A 116 -2.24 -5.44 31.56
N GLY A 117 -1.90 -6.20 30.52
CA GLY A 117 -2.88 -6.99 29.79
C GLY A 117 -3.61 -6.24 28.68
N VAL A 118 -3.29 -4.97 28.42
CA VAL A 118 -3.83 -4.17 27.31
C VAL A 118 -2.76 -4.01 26.24
N ASP A 119 -3.11 -4.31 24.98
CA ASP A 119 -2.18 -4.13 23.87
C ASP A 119 -2.02 -2.63 23.59
N CYS A 120 -0.78 -2.21 23.39
CA CYS A 120 -0.47 -0.82 23.14
C CYS A 120 0.60 -0.65 22.06
N ARG A 121 0.48 0.47 21.35
CA ARG A 121 1.46 0.91 20.37
C ARG A 121 2.00 2.27 20.80
N ILE A 122 3.31 2.33 21.00
CA ILE A 122 3.99 3.51 21.53
C ILE A 122 4.84 4.12 20.42
N PHE A 123 4.54 5.36 20.05
CA PHE A 123 5.32 6.17 19.12
C PHE A 123 6.18 7.17 19.90
N TYR A 124 7.41 7.40 19.44
CA TYR A 124 8.36 8.27 20.14
C TYR A 124 9.41 8.87 19.19
N PRO A 125 10.03 10.01 19.52
CA PRO A 125 11.16 10.54 18.76
C PRO A 125 12.36 9.60 18.82
N THR A 126 13.12 9.49 17.74
CA THR A 126 14.40 8.77 17.72
C THR A 126 15.46 9.58 16.98
N ASP A 127 16.72 9.44 17.38
CA ASP A 127 17.86 9.99 16.64
C ASP A 127 18.43 8.98 15.63
N THR A 128 17.88 7.75 15.60
CA THR A 128 18.40 6.66 14.77
C THR A 128 17.81 6.73 13.38
N LYS A 129 18.63 7.17 12.41
CA LYS A 129 18.26 7.22 10.99
C LYS A 129 18.30 5.84 10.34
N ASP A 130 19.36 5.10 10.62
CA ASP A 130 19.67 3.80 10.01
C ASP A 130 19.61 2.72 11.10
N GLY A 131 18.40 2.21 11.34
CA GLY A 131 18.15 1.17 12.34
C GLY A 131 16.69 0.73 12.34
N GLY A 132 16.44 -0.47 12.85
CA GLY A 132 15.08 -1.01 12.96
C GLY A 132 14.43 -1.43 11.64
N ALA A 133 13.34 -2.19 11.74
CA ALA A 133 12.54 -2.58 10.58
C ALA A 133 11.54 -1.48 10.21
N ALA A 134 11.13 -1.44 8.94
CA ALA A 134 10.00 -0.60 8.54
C ALA A 134 8.73 -1.09 9.24
N LEU A 135 7.94 -0.17 9.79
CA LEU A 135 6.72 -0.52 10.51
C LEU A 135 5.55 -0.74 9.52
N PRO A 136 5.00 -1.95 9.41
CA PRO A 136 3.77 -2.17 8.65
C PRO A 136 2.63 -1.37 9.25
N TYR A 137 1.73 -0.86 8.39
CA TYR A 137 0.56 -0.12 8.85
C TYR A 137 -0.28 -0.99 9.80
N LEU A 138 -0.69 -2.16 9.32
CA LEU A 138 -1.50 -3.13 10.06
C LEU A 138 -0.67 -3.89 11.10
N HIS A 139 -0.97 -3.71 12.38
CA HIS A 139 -0.30 -4.40 13.48
C HIS A 139 -0.63 -5.90 13.47
N HIS A 140 -1.93 -6.23 13.42
CA HIS A 140 -2.42 -7.60 13.40
C HIS A 140 -2.73 -8.12 11.98
N GLY A 141 -2.30 -7.38 10.94
CA GLY A 141 -2.43 -7.77 9.54
C GLY A 141 -3.87 -8.17 9.18
N LYS A 142 -4.05 -9.42 8.76
CA LYS A 142 -5.33 -9.98 8.32
C LYS A 142 -6.44 -9.99 9.38
N HIS A 143 -6.09 -10.01 10.67
CA HIS A 143 -7.08 -10.05 11.74
C HIS A 143 -7.87 -8.74 11.84
N LEU A 144 -7.23 -7.60 11.53
CA LEU A 144 -7.92 -6.32 11.48
C LEU A 144 -8.98 -6.31 10.37
N ALA A 145 -8.67 -6.85 9.19
CA ALA A 145 -9.63 -6.95 8.10
C ALA A 145 -10.85 -7.81 8.47
N ILE A 146 -10.67 -8.87 9.28
CA ILE A 146 -11.77 -9.71 9.81
C ILE A 146 -12.61 -8.93 10.84
N GLY A 147 -11.96 -8.16 11.72
CA GLY A 147 -12.64 -7.30 12.69
C GLY A 147 -13.49 -6.23 12.01
N LEU A 148 -12.91 -5.51 11.05
CA LEU A 148 -13.60 -4.51 10.24
C LEU A 148 -14.75 -5.11 9.44
N HIS A 149 -14.54 -6.28 8.80
CA HIS A 149 -15.60 -7.01 8.12
C HIS A 149 -16.82 -7.24 9.03
N THR A 150 -16.57 -7.74 10.24
CA THR A 150 -17.63 -7.98 11.23
C THR A 150 -18.33 -6.68 11.65
N PHE A 151 -17.59 -5.59 11.79
CA PHE A 151 -18.12 -4.31 12.25
C PHE A 151 -18.95 -3.57 11.20
N ILE A 152 -18.50 -3.52 9.94
CA ILE A 152 -19.17 -2.73 8.87
C ILE A 152 -19.84 -3.57 7.78
N ASN A 153 -19.84 -4.90 7.91
CA ASN A 153 -20.49 -5.85 7.00
C ASN A 153 -20.00 -5.75 5.54
N LEU A 154 -18.71 -5.46 5.33
CA LEU A 154 -18.06 -5.48 4.01
C LEU A 154 -17.11 -6.67 3.90
N PRO A 155 -16.97 -7.33 2.73
CA PRO A 155 -16.07 -8.46 2.57
C PRO A 155 -14.62 -8.18 3.00
N THR A 156 -13.93 -9.15 3.58
CA THR A 156 -12.55 -8.98 4.09
C THR A 156 -11.56 -8.49 3.03
N TRP A 157 -11.72 -8.93 1.78
CA TRP A 157 -10.88 -8.50 0.66
C TRP A 157 -10.98 -7.00 0.37
N PHE A 158 -12.07 -6.33 0.78
CA PHE A 158 -12.25 -4.89 0.63
C PHE A 158 -11.15 -4.09 1.36
N PHE A 159 -10.59 -4.66 2.43
CA PHE A 159 -9.53 -4.04 3.23
C PHE A 159 -8.12 -4.53 2.86
N ALA A 160 -7.98 -5.39 1.84
CA ALA A 160 -6.69 -5.97 1.48
C ALA A 160 -5.65 -4.90 1.11
N SER A 161 -6.07 -3.83 0.42
CA SER A 161 -5.20 -2.70 0.08
C SER A 161 -4.48 -2.08 1.28
N LEU A 162 -5.09 -2.10 2.47
CA LEU A 162 -4.52 -1.54 3.69
C LEU A 162 -3.25 -2.28 4.14
N SER A 163 -3.12 -3.58 3.84
CA SER A 163 -1.92 -4.35 4.23
C SER A 163 -0.66 -3.90 3.50
N ASN A 164 -0.81 -3.18 2.40
CA ASN A 164 0.31 -2.62 1.64
C ASN A 164 0.88 -1.34 2.28
N GLY A 165 0.25 -0.80 3.32
CA GLY A 165 0.70 0.40 4.00
C GLY A 165 1.98 0.19 4.81
N THR A 166 2.88 1.17 4.77
CA THR A 166 4.07 1.23 5.64
C THR A 166 4.13 2.62 6.24
N LEU A 167 4.28 2.68 7.57
CA LEU A 167 4.38 3.93 8.31
C LEU A 167 5.78 4.54 8.18
N TRP A 168 5.90 5.82 8.55
CA TRP A 168 7.21 6.48 8.61
C TRP A 168 8.04 6.03 9.82
N ALA A 169 7.37 5.50 10.86
CA ALA A 169 8.03 5.03 12.06
C ALA A 169 8.81 3.72 11.84
N ARG A 170 9.82 3.48 12.68
CA ARG A 170 10.69 2.30 12.64
C ARG A 170 10.57 1.48 13.91
N VAL A 171 10.58 0.15 13.75
CA VAL A 171 10.45 -0.80 14.87
C VAL A 171 11.79 -1.03 15.54
N GLY A 172 11.81 -0.99 16.88
CA GLY A 172 12.98 -1.44 17.67
C GLY A 172 14.16 -0.49 17.65
N VAL A 173 13.93 0.79 17.33
CA VAL A 173 14.94 1.86 17.44
C VAL A 173 14.88 2.50 18.84
N PRO A 174 16.01 2.95 19.40
CA PRO A 174 16.04 3.58 20.72
C PRO A 174 15.31 4.93 20.72
N VAL A 175 14.76 5.30 21.87
CA VAL A 175 14.17 6.63 22.10
C VAL A 175 15.28 7.68 22.06
N ALA A 176 15.01 8.84 21.43
CA ALA A 176 15.93 9.98 21.43
C ALA A 176 16.22 10.46 22.86
N LYS A 177 17.43 10.98 23.08
CA LYS A 177 17.80 11.53 24.39
C LYS A 177 17.10 12.88 24.60
N SER A 178 16.62 13.12 25.82
CA SER A 178 16.11 14.42 26.25
C SER A 178 16.67 14.75 27.64
N SER A 179 17.07 16.01 27.85
CA SER A 179 17.60 16.49 29.13
C SER A 179 16.54 16.58 30.23
N GLY A 180 15.26 16.75 29.86
CA GLY A 180 14.13 16.85 30.79
C GLY A 180 13.11 15.71 30.68
N GLY A 181 13.42 14.65 29.92
CA GLY A 181 12.45 13.63 29.52
C GLY A 181 11.52 14.10 28.40
N TRP A 182 10.59 13.24 27.99
CA TRP A 182 9.61 13.54 26.96
C TRP A 182 8.21 13.63 27.57
N PRO A 183 7.40 14.64 27.20
CA PRO A 183 5.98 14.65 27.56
C PRO A 183 5.28 13.41 27.00
N VAL A 184 4.36 12.87 27.79
CA VAL A 184 3.64 11.63 27.47
C VAL A 184 2.19 11.96 27.14
N LEU A 185 1.71 11.50 25.98
CA LEU A 185 0.31 11.53 25.60
C LEU A 185 -0.26 10.13 25.58
N VAL A 186 -1.48 9.99 26.12
CA VAL A 186 -2.27 8.78 26.00
C VAL A 186 -3.38 9.05 25.00
N PHE A 187 -3.52 8.16 24.03
CA PHE A 187 -4.52 8.24 22.99
C PHE A 187 -5.39 6.98 23.01
N SER A 188 -6.69 7.20 22.96
CA SER A 188 -7.70 6.14 22.87
C SER A 188 -8.50 6.37 21.58
N HIS A 189 -8.67 5.31 20.80
CA HIS A 189 -9.47 5.37 19.58
C HIS A 189 -10.98 5.33 19.91
N GLY A 190 -11.80 5.76 18.95
CA GLY A 190 -13.25 5.60 19.06
C GLY A 190 -13.71 4.15 18.97
N MET A 191 -15.01 3.92 19.17
CA MET A 191 -15.64 2.60 18.98
C MET A 191 -15.42 2.09 17.56
N GLY A 192 -15.03 0.82 17.41
CA GLY A 192 -14.66 0.23 16.11
C GLY A 192 -13.32 0.71 15.55
N GLY A 193 -12.59 1.54 16.31
CA GLY A 193 -11.21 1.91 16.04
C GLY A 193 -10.23 0.79 16.35
N SER A 194 -8.97 1.03 15.99
CA SER A 194 -7.85 0.14 16.28
C SER A 194 -6.55 0.94 16.42
N LEU A 195 -5.46 0.29 16.86
CA LEU A 195 -4.10 0.86 17.01
C LEU A 195 -3.58 1.56 15.74
N GLU A 196 -4.14 1.26 14.58
CA GLU A 196 -3.67 1.75 13.29
C GLU A 196 -4.40 3.00 12.80
N MET A 197 -5.69 3.16 13.10
CA MET A 197 -6.56 4.14 12.43
C MET A 197 -6.05 5.58 12.53
N TYR A 198 -5.35 5.91 13.61
CA TYR A 198 -4.81 7.25 13.87
C TYR A 198 -3.31 7.37 13.61
N SER A 199 -2.69 6.40 12.93
CA SER A 199 -1.23 6.33 12.72
C SER A 199 -0.62 7.61 12.15
N SER A 200 -1.33 8.33 11.29
CA SER A 200 -0.89 9.62 10.75
C SER A 200 -0.70 10.68 11.83
N ILE A 201 -1.68 10.81 12.73
CA ILE A 201 -1.67 11.80 13.81
C ILE A 201 -0.65 11.38 14.87
N THR A 202 -0.61 10.10 15.22
CA THR A 202 0.20 9.59 16.32
C THR A 202 1.69 9.70 16.03
N GLN A 203 2.11 9.36 14.81
CA GLN A 203 3.50 9.54 14.39
C GLN A 203 3.85 11.02 14.22
N TYR A 204 2.89 11.87 13.82
CA TYR A 204 3.10 13.32 13.74
C TYR A 204 3.32 13.94 15.12
N VAL A 205 2.47 13.62 16.09
CA VAL A 205 2.62 14.10 17.47
C VAL A 205 3.93 13.60 18.09
N ALA A 206 4.32 12.34 17.81
CA ALA A 206 5.62 11.85 18.24
C ALA A 206 6.77 12.68 17.65
N SER A 207 6.69 13.05 16.37
CA SER A 207 7.70 13.93 15.74
C SER A 207 7.71 15.38 16.23
N GLU A 208 6.68 15.81 16.96
CA GLU A 208 6.64 17.10 17.66
C GLU A 208 7.27 17.02 19.07
N GLY A 209 7.92 15.90 19.41
CA GLY A 209 8.65 15.74 20.67
C GLY A 209 7.79 15.18 21.80
N HIS A 210 6.97 14.17 21.52
CA HIS A 210 6.13 13.52 22.52
C HIS A 210 6.28 11.99 22.47
N ILE A 211 6.17 11.32 23.62
CA ILE A 211 5.92 9.87 23.66
C ILE A 211 4.41 9.67 23.63
N LEU A 212 3.90 8.95 22.65
CA LEU A 212 2.48 8.74 22.48
C LEU A 212 2.13 7.26 22.62
N LEU A 213 1.26 6.94 23.59
CA LEU A 213 0.76 5.60 23.85
C LEU A 213 -0.66 5.45 23.29
N LEU A 214 -0.83 4.59 22.28
CA LEU A 214 -2.14 4.11 21.85
C LEU A 214 -2.47 2.82 22.58
N PHE A 215 -3.70 2.72 23.08
CA PHE A 215 -4.25 1.50 23.64
C PHE A 215 -5.35 0.93 22.75
N GLU A 216 -5.44 -0.40 22.72
CA GLU A 216 -6.53 -1.20 22.15
C GLU A 216 -7.44 -1.73 23.27
#